data_AF-A0A7Y3EVG2-F1
#
_entry.id   AF-A0A7Y3EVG2-F1
#
_cell.length_a   1.000
_cell.length_b   1.000
_cell.length_c   1.000
_cell.angle_alpha   90.00
_cell.angle_beta   90.00
_cell.angle_gamma   90.00
#
_symmetry.space_group_name_H-M   'P 1'
#
loop_
_entity.id
_entity.type
_entity.pdbx_description
1 polymer ?
#
loop_
_entity_poly.entity_id
_entity_poly.type
_entity_poly.pdbx_seq_one_letter_code
_entity_poly.pdbx_strand_id
1 'polypeptide(L)'
;SFISLKQVIPPVLPFLGKTPRILALIKPQFEVSREKVGSGGIVRDKQERLNAVEMICQFGQDLNLRFRGYVPSEIKGAMGNQEYLIYFQGKLSE
;
A
#
# COMPACT_ATOMS: atom_id res chain seq x y z
N SER A 1 -10.90 -4.70 2.20
CA SER A 1 -10.26 -5.75 1.39
C SER A 1 -9.25 -6.50 2.24
N PHE A 2 -9.18 -7.83 2.12
CA PHE A 2 -8.26 -8.72 2.85
C PHE A 2 -7.12 -9.21 1.94
N ILE A 3 -6.56 -8.31 1.14
CA ILE A 3 -5.63 -8.64 0.06
C ILE A 3 -4.53 -7.59 0.02
N SER A 4 -3.34 -8.01 -0.39
CA SER A 4 -2.22 -7.11 -0.65
C SER A 4 -2.50 -6.23 -1.86
N LEU A 5 -2.05 -4.98 -1.83
CA LEU A 5 -2.03 -4.10 -2.99
C LEU A 5 -1.21 -4.68 -4.15
N LYS A 6 -0.28 -5.61 -3.88
CA LYS A 6 0.48 -6.32 -4.92
C LYS A 6 -0.40 -7.14 -5.86
N GLN A 7 -1.57 -7.59 -5.38
CA GLN A 7 -2.54 -8.33 -6.19
C GLN A 7 -3.59 -7.42 -6.84
N VAL A 8 -3.76 -6.20 -6.33
CA VAL A 8 -4.80 -5.27 -6.79
C VAL A 8 -4.28 -4.32 -7.86
N ILE A 9 -3.08 -3.78 -7.69
CA ILE A 9 -2.56 -2.73 -8.59
C ILE A 9 -2.33 -3.26 -10.01
N PRO A 10 -1.61 -4.39 -10.25
CA PRO A 10 -1.34 -4.86 -11.61
C PRO A 10 -2.58 -5.07 -12.49
N PRO A 11 -3.66 -5.76 -12.05
CA PRO A 11 -4.82 -5.96 -12.89
C PRO A 11 -5.64 -4.68 -13.11
N VAL A 12 -5.52 -3.67 -12.25
CA VAL A 12 -6.24 -2.38 -12.43
C VAL A 12 -5.50 -1.46 -13.41
N LEU A 13 -4.16 -1.54 -13.49
CA LEU A 13 -3.35 -0.65 -14.31
C LEU A 13 -3.78 -0.52 -15.77
N PRO A 14 -4.12 -1.60 -16.50
CA PRO A 14 -4.55 -1.50 -17.91
C PRO A 14 -5.81 -0.64 -18.12
N PHE A 15 -6.62 -0.46 -17.08
CA PHE A 15 -7.86 0.33 -17.13
C PHE A 15 -7.65 1.79 -16.73
N LEU A 16 -6.48 2.12 -16.19
CA LEU A 16 -6.10 3.49 -15.87
C LEU A 16 -5.41 4.05 -17.11
N GLY A 17 -5.99 5.09 -17.72
CA GLY A 17 -5.49 5.69 -18.96
C GLY A 17 -4.02 6.15 -18.90
N LYS A 18 -3.52 6.81 -19.96
CA LYS A 18 -2.08 7.10 -20.18
C LYS A 18 -1.30 7.74 -19.01
N THR A 19 -1.97 8.38 -18.06
CA THR A 19 -1.34 8.95 -16.86
C THR A 19 -2.09 8.47 -15.61
N PRO A 20 -1.88 7.21 -15.18
CA PRO A 20 -2.60 6.65 -14.05
C PRO A 20 -2.33 7.48 -12.78
N ARG A 21 -3.37 7.70 -11.98
CA ARG A 21 -3.27 8.28 -10.64
C ARG A 21 -3.92 7.31 -9.68
N ILE A 22 -3.16 6.81 -8.71
CA ILE A 22 -3.61 5.81 -7.76
C ILE A 22 -3.44 6.38 -6.36
N LEU A 23 -4.56 6.59 -5.67
CA LEU A 23 -4.60 6.77 -4.24
C LEU A 23 -5.08 5.46 -3.63
N ALA A 24 -4.21 4.78 -2.88
CA ALA A 24 -4.49 3.48 -2.31
C ALA A 24 -4.29 3.47 -0.79
N LEU A 25 -5.02 2.60 -0.11
CA LEU A 25 -4.91 2.40 1.33
C LEU A 25 -4.06 1.16 1.62
N ILE A 26 -2.86 1.36 2.14
CA ILE A 26 -1.96 0.33 2.64
C ILE A 26 -2.47 -0.13 3.99
N LYS A 27 -2.71 -1.44 4.10
CA LYS A 27 -3.15 -2.11 5.32
C LYS A 27 -2.05 -3.07 5.76
N PRO A 28 -1.12 -2.66 6.65
CA PRO A 28 0.07 -3.45 6.97
C PRO A 28 -0.20 -4.92 7.28
N GLN A 29 -1.32 -5.22 7.95
CA GLN A 29 -1.75 -6.58 8.29
C GLN A 29 -1.99 -7.52 7.11
N PHE A 30 -2.07 -6.99 5.88
CA PHE A 30 -2.17 -7.78 4.63
C PHE A 30 -0.92 -7.69 3.76
N GLU A 31 0.09 -6.93 4.18
CA GLU A 31 1.33 -6.71 3.43
C GLU A 31 2.55 -7.38 4.08
N VAL A 32 2.56 -7.50 5.41
CA VAL A 32 3.60 -8.19 6.16
C VAL A 32 3.34 -9.70 6.23
N SER A 33 4.37 -10.46 6.57
CA SER A 33 4.24 -11.91 6.78
C SER A 33 3.43 -12.24 8.03
N ARG A 34 2.85 -13.44 8.08
CA ARG A 34 1.88 -13.84 9.11
C ARG A 34 2.46 -13.78 10.53
N GLU A 35 3.74 -14.09 10.69
CA GLU A 35 4.48 -14.04 11.95
C GLU A 35 4.65 -12.61 12.50
N LYS A 36 4.52 -11.59 11.66
CA LYS A 36 4.57 -10.17 12.06
C LYS A 36 3.20 -9.62 12.47
N VAL A 37 2.13 -10.41 12.30
CA VAL A 37 0.77 -10.05 12.69
C VAL A 37 0.48 -10.61 14.08
N GLY A 38 0.33 -9.72 15.06
CA GLY A 38 0.06 -10.11 16.44
C GLY A 38 -1.38 -10.56 16.68
N SER A 39 -1.69 -10.86 17.96
CA SER A 39 -3.03 -11.22 18.40
C SER A 39 -4.08 -10.21 17.96
N GLY A 40 -5.22 -10.71 17.48
CA GLY A 40 -6.32 -9.89 16.93
C GLY A 40 -6.09 -9.37 15.51
N GLY A 41 -5.06 -9.86 14.80
CA GLY A 41 -4.79 -9.41 13.42
C GLY A 41 -4.15 -8.03 13.35
N ILE A 42 -3.44 -7.60 14.41
CA ILE A 42 -2.93 -6.24 14.55
C ILE A 42 -1.41 -6.20 14.41
N VAL A 43 -0.91 -5.34 13.52
CA VAL A 43 0.52 -5.02 13.39
C VAL A 43 0.87 -3.89 14.36
N ARG A 44 1.32 -4.27 15.56
CA ARG A 44 1.64 -3.34 16.66
C ARG A 44 2.99 -2.64 16.48
N ASP A 45 3.97 -3.37 15.96
CA ASP A 45 5.31 -2.86 15.73
C ASP A 45 5.30 -1.75 14.68
N LYS A 46 5.87 -0.59 15.02
CA LYS A 46 5.92 0.57 14.12
C LYS A 46 6.83 0.30 12.92
N GLN A 47 7.97 -0.37 13.11
CA GLN A 47 8.90 -0.70 12.05
C GLN A 47 8.24 -1.64 11.04
N GLU A 48 7.52 -2.67 11.49
CA GLU A 48 6.81 -3.57 10.56
C GLU A 48 5.73 -2.84 9.74
N ARG A 49 5.06 -1.86 10.34
CA ARG A 49 4.12 -1.01 9.59
C ARG A 49 4.82 -0.15 8.53
N LEU A 50 5.99 0.40 8.84
CA LEU A 50 6.76 1.18 7.87
C LEU A 50 7.36 0.30 6.78
N ASN A 51 7.84 -0.90 7.14
CA ASN A 51 8.31 -1.90 6.18
C ASN A 51 7.21 -2.25 5.17
N ALA A 52 5.95 -2.40 5.62
CA ALA A 52 4.81 -2.58 4.71
C ALA A 52 4.64 -1.42 3.71
N VAL A 53 4.80 -0.19 4.16
CA VAL A 53 4.72 1.00 3.30
C VAL A 53 5.87 1.02 2.29
N GLU A 54 7.09 0.75 2.73
CA GLU A 54 8.29 0.69 1.88
C GLU A 54 8.16 -0.41 0.82
N MET A 55 7.67 -1.60 1.19
CA MET A 55 7.42 -2.70 0.26
C MET A 55 6.44 -2.32 -0.85
N ILE A 56 5.35 -1.62 -0.52
CA ILE A 56 4.38 -1.17 -1.53
C ILE A 56 4.94 -0.01 -2.37
N CYS A 57 5.70 0.89 -1.76
CA CYS A 57 6.40 1.95 -2.47
C CYS A 57 7.35 1.38 -3.53
N GLN A 58 8.19 0.42 -3.17
CA GLN A 58 9.11 -0.25 -4.09
C GLN A 58 8.34 -1.00 -5.18
N PHE A 59 7.35 -1.79 -4.80
CA PHE A 59 6.52 -2.53 -5.74
C PHE A 59 5.85 -1.63 -6.79
N GLY A 60 5.30 -0.48 -6.38
CA GLY A 60 4.73 0.49 -7.32
C GLY A 60 5.77 1.05 -8.29
N GLN A 61 6.98 1.33 -7.81
CA GLN A 61 8.08 1.78 -8.67
C GLN A 61 8.50 0.73 -9.70
N ASP A 62 8.52 -0.54 -9.31
CA ASP A 62 8.79 -1.67 -10.22
C ASP A 62 7.73 -1.79 -11.33
N LEU A 63 6.51 -1.27 -11.09
CA LEU A 63 5.43 -1.16 -12.06
C LEU A 63 5.44 0.16 -12.87
N ASN A 64 6.57 0.88 -12.90
CA ASN A 64 6.71 2.18 -13.54
C ASN A 64 5.79 3.28 -13.01
N LEU A 65 5.30 3.15 -11.79
CA LEU A 65 4.58 4.22 -11.11
C LEU A 65 5.56 5.09 -10.32
N ARG A 66 5.44 6.40 -10.45
CA ARG A 66 6.17 7.37 -9.64
C ARG A 66 5.51 7.47 -8.27
N PHE A 67 6.24 7.13 -7.22
CA PHE A 67 5.85 7.43 -5.84
C PHE A 67 5.83 8.94 -5.61
N ARG A 68 4.74 9.45 -5.01
CA ARG A 68 4.56 10.88 -4.72
C ARG A 68 4.51 11.20 -3.23
N GLY A 69 4.26 10.21 -2.39
CA GLY A 69 4.15 10.40 -0.96
C GLY A 69 3.21 9.37 -0.32
N TYR A 70 3.31 9.23 0.99
CA TYR A 70 2.32 8.54 1.80
C TYR A 70 2.05 9.34 3.08
N VAL A 71 0.89 9.13 3.68
CA VAL A 71 0.52 9.70 4.98
C VAL A 71 -0.15 8.63 5.84
N PRO A 72 0.01 8.65 7.18
CA PRO A 72 -0.81 7.82 8.04
C PRO A 72 -2.28 8.21 7.89
N SER A 73 -3.17 7.21 7.80
CA SER A 73 -4.60 7.44 7.88
C SER A 73 -4.97 7.92 9.29
N GLU A 74 -5.76 8.98 9.38
CA GLU A 74 -6.29 9.48 10.66
C GLU A 74 -7.27 8.49 11.30
N ILE A 75 -7.92 7.68 10.46
CA ILE A 75 -8.85 6.63 10.88
C ILE A 75 -8.10 5.30 10.91
N LYS A 76 -8.17 4.60 12.04
CA LYS A 76 -7.66 3.23 12.17
C LYS A 76 -8.62 2.24 11.52
N GLY A 77 -8.10 1.12 11.02
CA GLY A 77 -8.93 0.01 10.54
C GLY A 77 -9.81 -0.56 11.65
N ALA A 78 -10.82 -1.36 11.29
CA ALA A 78 -11.84 -1.87 12.22
C ALA A 78 -11.29 -2.57 13.48
N MET A 79 -10.14 -3.24 13.36
CA MET A 79 -9.44 -3.91 14.47
C MET A 79 -8.34 -3.04 15.12
N GLY A 80 -8.30 -1.74 14.85
CA GLY A 80 -7.33 -0.80 15.41
C GLY A 80 -5.98 -0.76 14.69
N ASN A 81 -5.83 -1.40 13.52
CA ASN A 81 -4.62 -1.30 12.71
C ASN A 81 -4.41 0.15 12.24
N GLN A 82 -3.18 0.65 12.38
CA GLN A 82 -2.77 1.89 11.70
C GLN A 82 -2.58 1.60 10.22
N GLU A 83 -3.30 2.31 9.37
CA GLU A 83 -3.27 2.20 7.91
C GLU A 83 -2.62 3.46 7.31
N TYR A 84 -2.24 3.42 6.02
CA TYR A 84 -1.54 4.52 5.35
C TYR A 84 -2.12 4.77 3.97
N LEU A 85 -2.32 6.02 3.59
CA LEU A 85 -2.63 6.39 2.21
C LEU A 85 -1.34 6.56 1.44
N ILE A 86 -1.23 5.96 0.26
CA ILE A 86 -0.12 6.12 -0.67
C ILE A 86 -0.61 6.71 -1.99
N TYR A 87 0.16 7.64 -2.55
CA TYR A 87 -0.11 8.25 -3.84
C TYR A 87 0.96 7.86 -4.87
N PHE A 88 0.49 7.29 -5.97
CA PHE A 88 1.27 7.01 -7.17
C PHE A 88 0.74 7.78 -8.38
N GLN A 89 1.66 8.20 -9.24
CA GLN A 89 1.36 8.80 -10.54
C GLN A 89 2.14 8.07 -11.62
N GLY A 90 1.52 7.69 -12.73
CA GLY A 90 2.23 7.11 -13.87
C GLY A 90 3.29 8.05 -14.41
N LYS A 91 4.41 7.50 -14.86
CA LYS A 91 5.39 8.26 -15.64
C LYS A 91 4.72 8.71 -16.94
N LEU A 92 4.88 9.99 -17.29
CA LEU A 92 4.58 10.42 -18.65
C LEU A 92 5.51 9.62 -19.56
N SER A 93 4.94 8.83 -20.48
CA SER A 93 5.72 8.35 -21.63
C SER A 93 6.12 9.59 -22.41
N GLU A 94 7.43 9.86 -22.49
CA GLU A 94 7.98 10.79 -23.48
C GLU A 94 7.73 10.24 -24.90
#